data_AF-A0AA39UPF7-F1
#
_entry.id   AF-A0AA39UPF7-F1
#
_cell.length_a   1.000
_cell.length_b   1.000
_cell.length_c   1.000
_cell.angle_alpha   90.00
_cell.angle_beta   90.00
_cell.angle_gamma   90.00
#
_symmetry.space_group_name_H-M   'P 1'
#
loop_
_entity.id
_entity.type
_entity.pdbx_description
1 polymer ?
#
loop_
_entity_poly.entity_id
_entity_poly.type
_entity_poly.pdbx_seq_one_letter_code
_entity_poly.pdbx_strand_id
1 'polypeptide(L)'
;MENRSWDSALKIFFKELGLVQALRGLELDMLVLNPAWERETVPGALERFVENIEHLPDPEPDTLNHRKAALYNDLPPPTTLTKSISQYLSRNRARNDASNRAEFLRPPSDTSCARTDAKTLNRDTQMKYDIAKNEDGPLRRTMKKTVDEEKADEAESPALSERIANVETHLAVHYVPSPPASLPARIQFLEQHIIRLEKEYPPWAALHFNQPRRNASLYFSGLVVL
;
A
#
# COMPACT_ATOMS: atom_id res chain seq x y z
N MET A 1 43.26 -5.72 10.53
CA MET A 1 42.68 -7.07 10.38
C MET A 1 41.58 -6.95 9.35
N GLU A 2 41.82 -7.48 8.15
CA GLU A 2 40.87 -7.42 7.03
C GLU A 2 39.59 -8.15 7.42
N ASN A 3 38.49 -7.42 7.52
CA ASN A 3 37.17 -8.00 7.66
C ASN A 3 36.88 -8.82 6.40
N ARG A 4 37.14 -10.13 6.47
CA ARG A 4 36.65 -11.09 5.49
C ARG A 4 35.15 -10.84 5.37
N SER A 5 34.74 -10.32 4.22
CA SER A 5 33.38 -9.85 4.02
C SER A 5 32.46 -11.08 4.06
N TRP A 6 31.64 -11.16 5.11
CA TRP A 6 30.80 -12.32 5.42
C TRP A 6 29.83 -12.64 4.26
N ASP A 7 29.48 -11.64 3.47
CA ASP A 7 28.71 -11.77 2.23
C ASP A 7 29.42 -12.63 1.18
N SER A 8 30.74 -12.52 1.04
CA SER A 8 31.50 -13.35 0.11
C SER A 8 31.46 -14.81 0.52
N ALA A 9 31.55 -15.08 1.84
CA ALA A 9 31.45 -16.43 2.37
C ALA A 9 30.05 -17.05 2.15
N LEU A 10 28.99 -16.26 2.36
CA LEU A 10 27.62 -16.70 2.10
C LEU A 10 27.32 -16.93 0.62
N LYS A 11 27.83 -16.06 -0.26
CA LYS A 11 27.68 -16.23 -1.72
C LYS A 11 28.32 -17.53 -2.20
N ILE A 12 29.53 -17.83 -1.74
CA ILE A 12 30.22 -19.09 -2.06
C ILE A 12 29.41 -20.28 -1.54
N PHE A 13 28.95 -20.23 -0.28
CA PHE A 13 28.15 -21.28 0.33
C PHE A 13 26.85 -21.59 -0.43
N PHE A 14 26.05 -20.56 -0.77
CA PHE A 14 24.80 -20.78 -1.51
C PHE A 14 25.04 -21.29 -2.94
N LYS A 15 26.14 -20.86 -3.56
CA LYS A 15 26.54 -21.33 -4.89
C LYS A 15 26.94 -22.81 -4.86
N GLU A 16 27.74 -23.24 -3.88
CA GLU A 16 28.18 -24.63 -3.74
C GLU A 16 27.03 -25.59 -3.45
N LEU A 17 26.02 -25.16 -2.67
CA LEU A 17 24.81 -25.95 -2.42
C LEU A 17 23.80 -25.94 -3.57
N GLY A 18 24.05 -25.19 -4.65
CA GLY A 18 23.11 -25.07 -5.77
C GLY A 18 21.83 -24.29 -5.42
N LEU A 19 21.85 -23.49 -4.35
CA LEU A 19 20.70 -22.70 -3.88
C LEU A 19 20.62 -21.37 -4.65
N VAL A 20 20.47 -21.46 -5.97
CA VAL A 20 20.54 -20.31 -6.90
C VAL A 20 19.47 -19.25 -6.59
N GLN A 21 18.27 -19.65 -6.18
CA GLN A 21 17.21 -18.70 -5.82
C GLN A 21 17.51 -17.96 -4.51
N ALA A 22 18.07 -18.66 -3.52
CA ALA A 22 18.45 -18.05 -2.24
C ALA A 22 19.65 -17.09 -2.41
N LEU A 23 20.63 -17.47 -3.23
CA LEU A 23 21.73 -16.59 -3.63
C LEU A 23 21.20 -15.30 -4.26
N ARG A 24 20.29 -15.44 -5.23
CA ARG A 24 19.73 -14.28 -5.95
C ARG A 24 18.89 -13.39 -5.03
N GLY A 25 18.14 -13.98 -4.10
CA GLY A 25 17.44 -13.24 -3.04
C GLY A 25 18.41 -12.45 -2.17
N LEU A 26 19.46 -13.10 -1.65
CA LEU A 26 20.49 -12.44 -0.84
C LEU A 26 21.15 -11.27 -1.57
N GLU A 27 21.50 -11.46 -2.85
CA GLU A 27 22.11 -10.40 -3.66
C GLU A 27 21.17 -9.20 -3.85
N LEU A 28 19.89 -9.44 -4.09
CA LEU A 28 18.88 -8.39 -4.21
C LEU A 28 18.68 -7.66 -2.87
N ASP A 29 18.55 -8.41 -1.78
CA ASP A 29 18.36 -7.84 -0.44
C ASP A 29 19.58 -7.02 -0.01
N MET A 30 20.79 -7.49 -0.34
CA MET A 30 22.03 -6.74 -0.10
C MET A 30 22.11 -5.43 -0.91
N LEU A 31 21.58 -5.41 -2.13
CA LEU A 31 21.50 -4.18 -2.94
C LEU A 31 20.52 -3.18 -2.30
N VAL A 32 19.37 -3.65 -1.82
CA VAL A 32 18.36 -2.82 -1.12
C VAL A 32 18.89 -2.26 0.20
N LEU A 33 19.79 -2.97 0.86
CA LEU A 33 20.36 -2.55 2.15
C LEU A 33 21.67 -1.75 2.04
N ASN A 34 22.13 -1.43 0.82
CA ASN A 34 23.37 -0.67 0.61
C ASN A 34 23.09 0.78 0.19
N PRO A 35 22.95 1.72 1.14
CA PRO A 35 22.63 3.12 0.84
C PRO A 35 23.76 3.83 0.06
N ALA A 36 25.00 3.33 0.12
CA ALA A 36 26.10 3.88 -0.65
C ALA A 36 25.95 3.54 -2.15
N TRP A 37 25.57 2.29 -2.45
CA TRP A 37 25.30 1.86 -3.81
C TRP A 37 24.12 2.62 -4.43
N GLU A 38 23.05 2.83 -3.66
CA GLU A 38 21.89 3.59 -4.12
C GLU A 38 22.27 5.04 -4.48
N ARG A 39 23.05 5.72 -3.63
CA ARG A 39 23.50 7.10 -3.90
C ARG A 39 24.41 7.22 -5.12
N GLU A 40 25.25 6.23 -5.38
CA GLU A 40 26.22 6.27 -6.48
C GLU A 40 25.62 5.82 -7.82
N THR A 41 24.78 4.78 -7.80
CA THR A 41 24.36 4.08 -9.03
C THR A 41 23.00 4.54 -9.53
N VAL A 42 22.06 4.85 -8.63
CA VAL A 42 20.66 5.15 -9.00
C VAL A 42 20.53 6.47 -9.78
N PRO A 43 21.20 7.59 -9.40
CA PRO A 43 21.08 8.84 -10.16
C PRO A 43 21.53 8.69 -11.62
N GLY A 44 22.69 8.05 -11.86
CA GLY A 44 23.19 7.83 -13.22
C GLY A 44 22.34 6.86 -14.04
N ALA A 45 21.72 5.86 -13.39
CA ALA A 45 20.77 4.98 -14.07
C ALA A 45 19.47 5.72 -14.45
N LEU A 46 18.99 6.62 -13.58
CA LEU A 46 17.82 7.45 -13.84
C LEU A 46 18.09 8.47 -14.95
N GLU A 47 19.25 9.12 -14.96
CA GLU A 47 19.63 10.05 -16.04
C GLU A 47 19.62 9.36 -17.40
N ARG A 48 20.26 8.18 -17.51
CA ARG A 48 20.23 7.37 -18.73
C ARG A 48 18.81 6.93 -19.11
N PHE A 49 17.98 6.63 -18.13
CA PHE A 49 16.60 6.24 -18.37
C PHE A 49 15.78 7.41 -18.94
N VAL A 50 15.93 8.61 -18.38
CA VAL A 50 15.30 9.83 -18.90
C VAL A 50 15.81 10.15 -20.30
N GLU A 51 17.12 10.09 -20.51
CA GLU A 51 17.72 10.26 -21.83
C GLU A 51 17.13 9.27 -22.84
N ASN A 52 17.03 7.99 -22.48
CA ASN A 52 16.41 6.98 -23.35
C ASN A 52 14.94 7.29 -23.64
N ILE A 53 14.18 7.84 -22.68
CA ILE A 53 12.79 8.23 -22.90
C ILE A 53 12.69 9.43 -23.82
N GLU A 54 13.53 10.45 -23.64
CA GLU A 54 13.55 11.65 -24.48
C GLU A 54 13.97 11.34 -25.92
N HIS A 55 14.80 10.31 -26.10
CA HIS A 55 15.23 9.83 -27.43
C HIS A 55 14.35 8.70 -27.97
N LEU A 56 13.25 8.33 -27.28
CA LEU A 56 12.25 7.45 -27.89
C LEU A 56 11.70 8.17 -29.12
N PRO A 57 11.68 7.52 -30.29
CA PRO A 57 11.01 8.09 -31.44
C PRO A 57 9.56 8.38 -31.05
N ASP A 58 9.07 9.57 -31.43
CA ASP A 58 7.65 9.88 -31.31
C ASP A 58 6.86 8.69 -31.86
N PRO A 59 5.85 8.18 -31.12
CA PRO A 59 5.08 7.07 -31.61
C PRO A 59 4.55 7.48 -32.98
N GLU A 60 4.97 6.76 -34.03
CA GLU A 60 4.36 6.93 -35.34
C GLU A 60 2.83 6.90 -35.15
N PRO A 61 2.07 7.69 -35.93
CA PRO A 61 0.61 7.76 -35.84
C PRO A 61 -0.09 6.44 -36.19
N ASP A 62 0.62 5.31 -36.15
CA ASP A 62 0.07 3.98 -35.95
C ASP A 62 -0.60 3.93 -34.58
N THR A 63 -1.82 4.43 -34.61
CA THR A 63 -2.82 4.40 -33.57
C THR A 63 -2.72 3.11 -32.77
N LEU A 64 -2.89 3.20 -31.46
CA LEU A 64 -3.05 2.08 -30.53
C LEU A 64 -3.94 0.93 -31.08
N ASN A 65 -4.84 1.24 -32.01
CA ASN A 65 -5.66 0.29 -32.77
C ASN A 65 -4.86 -0.62 -33.73
N HIS A 66 -3.80 -0.15 -34.39
CA HIS A 66 -2.93 -0.98 -35.23
C HIS A 66 -2.13 -2.00 -34.39
N ARG A 67 -1.60 -1.57 -33.24
CA ARG A 67 -0.94 -2.47 -32.28
C ARG A 67 -1.90 -3.49 -31.68
N LYS A 68 -3.14 -3.07 -31.37
CA LYS A 68 -4.21 -3.99 -30.96
C LYS A 68 -4.57 -4.97 -32.07
N ALA A 69 -4.68 -4.51 -33.32
CA ALA A 69 -5.01 -5.35 -34.47
C ALA A 69 -3.94 -6.41 -34.73
N ALA A 70 -2.65 -6.07 -34.61
CA ALA A 70 -1.55 -7.03 -34.69
C ALA A 70 -1.69 -8.16 -33.65
N LEU A 71 -2.05 -7.81 -32.41
CA LEU A 71 -2.31 -8.81 -31.35
C LEU A 71 -3.51 -9.72 -31.69
N TYR A 72 -4.55 -9.21 -32.34
CA TYR A 72 -5.72 -10.02 -32.72
C TYR A 72 -5.44 -10.95 -33.91
N ASN A 73 -4.55 -10.56 -34.83
CA ASN A 73 -4.23 -11.37 -36.00
C ASN A 73 -3.39 -12.62 -35.67
N ASP A 74 -2.58 -12.56 -34.60
CA ASP A 74 -1.76 -13.68 -34.13
C ASP A 74 -2.49 -14.57 -33.11
N LEU A 75 -3.74 -14.25 -32.75
CA LEU A 75 -4.49 -15.03 -31.79
C LEU A 75 -4.96 -16.36 -32.44
N PRO A 76 -4.78 -17.50 -31.75
CA PRO A 76 -5.33 -18.77 -32.20
C PRO A 76 -6.84 -18.64 -32.43
N PRO A 77 -7.43 -19.35 -33.41
CA PRO A 77 -8.86 -19.30 -33.64
C PRO A 77 -9.62 -19.61 -32.34
N PRO A 78 -10.76 -18.95 -32.08
CA PRO A 78 -11.43 -18.99 -30.77
C PRO A 78 -11.72 -20.42 -30.29
N THR A 79 -11.96 -21.35 -31.21
CA THR A 79 -12.14 -22.78 -30.94
C THR A 79 -10.91 -23.44 -30.31
N THR A 80 -9.71 -23.10 -30.77
CA THR A 80 -8.44 -23.60 -30.20
C THR A 80 -8.16 -23.00 -28.83
N LEU A 81 -8.46 -21.71 -28.64
CA LEU A 81 -8.36 -21.05 -27.34
C LEU A 81 -9.32 -21.69 -26.33
N THR A 82 -10.61 -21.87 -26.68
CA THR A 82 -11.60 -22.54 -25.82
C THR A 82 -11.20 -23.99 -25.50
N LYS A 83 -10.59 -24.69 -26.46
CA LYS A 83 -10.05 -26.04 -26.23
C LYS A 83 -8.89 -26.04 -25.24
N SER A 84 -7.97 -25.08 -25.34
CA SER A 84 -6.86 -24.94 -24.40
C SER A 84 -7.33 -24.60 -22.98
N ILE A 85 -8.31 -23.71 -22.85
CA ILE A 85 -8.91 -23.31 -21.57
C ILE A 85 -9.64 -24.50 -20.94
N SER A 86 -10.47 -25.22 -21.71
CA SER A 86 -11.17 -26.41 -21.20
C SER A 86 -10.21 -27.54 -20.83
N GLN A 87 -9.13 -27.74 -21.58
CA GLN A 87 -8.08 -28.68 -21.23
C GLN A 87 -7.35 -28.27 -19.94
N TYR A 88 -7.07 -26.99 -19.76
CA TYR A 88 -6.47 -26.49 -18.51
C TYR A 88 -7.41 -26.70 -17.32
N LEU A 89 -8.69 -26.33 -17.44
CA LEU A 89 -9.69 -26.48 -16.39
C LEU A 89 -9.92 -27.95 -16.02
N SER A 90 -9.98 -28.85 -17.01
CA SER A 90 -10.14 -30.29 -16.76
C SER A 90 -8.93 -30.88 -16.03
N ARG A 91 -7.71 -30.50 -16.42
CA ARG A 91 -6.48 -30.89 -15.68
C ARG A 91 -6.50 -30.38 -14.25
N ASN A 92 -6.91 -29.14 -14.03
CA ASN A 92 -6.93 -28.54 -12.71
C ASN A 92 -8.00 -29.22 -11.82
N ARG A 93 -9.20 -29.49 -12.37
CA ARG A 93 -10.23 -30.28 -11.70
C ARG A 93 -9.73 -31.68 -11.35
N ALA A 94 -9.10 -32.39 -12.29
CA ALA A 94 -8.56 -33.73 -12.04
C ALA A 94 -7.49 -33.72 -10.94
N ARG A 95 -6.61 -32.71 -10.91
CA ARG A 95 -5.59 -32.57 -9.86
C ARG A 95 -6.23 -32.30 -8.50
N ASN A 96 -7.20 -31.39 -8.45
CA ASN A 96 -7.91 -31.07 -7.21
C ASN A 96 -8.72 -32.28 -6.72
N ASP A 97 -9.41 -32.99 -7.60
CA ASP A 97 -10.15 -34.20 -7.26
C ASP A 97 -9.21 -35.29 -6.75
N ALA A 98 -8.05 -35.48 -7.38
CA ALA A 98 -7.05 -36.44 -6.91
C ALA A 98 -6.51 -36.07 -5.52
N SER A 99 -6.17 -34.78 -5.31
CA SER A 99 -5.71 -34.27 -4.01
C SER A 99 -6.77 -34.42 -2.93
N ASN A 100 -8.00 -34.00 -3.23
CA ASN A 100 -9.13 -34.09 -2.31
C ASN A 100 -9.46 -35.55 -1.99
N ARG A 101 -9.42 -36.46 -2.96
CA ARG A 101 -9.63 -37.89 -2.71
C ARG A 101 -8.53 -38.46 -1.81
N ALA A 102 -7.27 -38.12 -2.06
CA ALA A 102 -6.14 -38.61 -1.25
C ALA A 102 -6.17 -38.07 0.19
N GLU A 103 -6.62 -36.83 0.39
CA GLU A 103 -6.71 -36.20 1.71
C GLU A 103 -7.96 -36.65 2.49
N PHE A 104 -9.13 -36.60 1.84
CA PHE A 104 -10.41 -36.70 2.52
C PHE A 104 -11.08 -38.07 2.42
N LEU A 105 -10.71 -38.95 1.48
CA LEU A 105 -11.35 -40.25 1.31
C LEU A 105 -10.39 -41.39 1.66
N ARG A 106 -10.94 -42.46 2.23
CA ARG A 106 -10.21 -43.72 2.39
C ARG A 106 -10.17 -44.46 1.04
N PRO A 107 -9.10 -45.23 0.77
CA PRO A 107 -9.08 -46.10 -0.40
C PRO A 107 -10.25 -47.09 -0.31
N PRO A 108 -10.86 -47.46 -1.45
CA PRO A 108 -11.97 -48.40 -1.46
C PRO A 108 -11.51 -49.71 -0.83
N SER A 109 -12.17 -50.10 0.25
CA SER A 109 -11.98 -51.37 0.96
C SER A 109 -13.31 -52.12 0.98
N ASP A 110 -13.27 -53.44 1.03
CA ASP A 110 -14.47 -54.29 0.97
C ASP A 110 -15.42 -54.11 2.17
N THR A 111 -15.03 -53.29 3.16
CA THR A 111 -15.76 -53.10 4.43
C THR A 111 -16.78 -51.95 4.43
N SER A 112 -16.75 -51.04 3.46
CA SER A 112 -17.67 -49.88 3.43
C SER A 112 -18.36 -49.72 2.07
N CYS A 113 -19.67 -49.95 2.04
CA CYS A 113 -20.53 -49.69 0.88
C CYS A 113 -20.98 -48.22 0.78
N ALA A 114 -20.40 -47.33 1.59
CA ALA A 114 -20.73 -45.91 1.55
C ALA A 114 -20.18 -45.27 0.26
N ARG A 115 -21.01 -44.49 -0.43
CA ARG A 115 -20.61 -43.75 -1.65
C ARG A 115 -19.41 -42.81 -1.43
N THR A 116 -19.15 -42.42 -0.19
CA THR A 116 -18.00 -41.62 0.25
C THR A 116 -17.57 -42.10 1.64
N ASP A 117 -16.48 -42.84 1.74
CA ASP A 117 -15.87 -43.21 3.02
C ASP A 117 -14.85 -42.15 3.42
N ALA A 118 -15.30 -41.17 4.21
CA ALA A 118 -14.47 -40.03 4.61
C ALA A 118 -13.42 -40.44 5.65
N LYS A 119 -12.18 -39.97 5.47
CA LYS A 119 -11.11 -40.13 6.45
C LYS A 119 -11.43 -39.28 7.68
N THR A 120 -11.22 -39.86 8.86
CA THR A 120 -11.30 -39.13 10.13
C THR A 120 -10.20 -38.07 10.18
N LEU A 121 -10.59 -36.80 10.07
CA LEU A 121 -9.66 -35.67 10.10
C LEU A 121 -9.19 -35.43 11.54
N ASN A 122 -7.88 -35.41 11.73
CA ASN A 122 -7.28 -35.07 13.01
C ASN A 122 -7.16 -33.55 13.11
N ARG A 123 -8.08 -32.94 13.86
CA ARG A 123 -8.24 -31.49 13.97
C ARG A 123 -7.01 -30.81 14.58
N ASP A 124 -6.23 -31.52 15.39
CA ASP A 124 -5.05 -30.94 16.03
C ASP A 124 -3.88 -30.75 15.06
N THR A 125 -3.80 -31.57 13.99
CA THR A 125 -2.77 -31.45 12.94
C THR A 125 -3.18 -30.58 11.75
N GLN A 126 -4.48 -30.48 11.44
CA GLN A 126 -4.97 -29.71 10.27
C GLN A 126 -5.26 -28.24 10.61
N MET A 127 -5.38 -27.89 11.88
CA MET A 127 -5.50 -26.50 12.36
C MET A 127 -4.12 -25.84 12.44
N LYS A 128 -3.37 -25.84 11.33
CA LYS A 128 -2.28 -24.87 11.18
C LYS A 128 -2.96 -23.56 10.79
N TYR A 129 -3.36 -22.79 11.81
CA TYR A 129 -3.90 -21.48 11.56
C TYR A 129 -2.78 -20.61 10.97
N ASP A 130 -2.77 -20.43 9.66
CA ASP A 130 -2.31 -19.15 9.11
C ASP A 130 -3.36 -18.12 9.54
N ILE A 131 -3.30 -17.68 10.80
CA ILE A 131 -4.01 -16.48 11.23
C ILE A 131 -3.32 -15.33 10.51
N ALA A 132 -3.71 -15.09 9.26
CA ALA A 132 -3.60 -13.76 8.71
C ALA A 132 -4.49 -12.90 9.60
N LYS A 133 -3.86 -12.19 10.55
CA LYS A 133 -4.51 -11.07 11.25
C LYS A 133 -4.75 -9.99 10.21
N ASN A 134 -5.78 -10.18 9.39
CA ASN A 134 -6.37 -9.06 8.69
C ASN A 134 -7.05 -8.24 9.79
N GLU A 135 -6.41 -7.14 10.18
CA GLU A 135 -6.98 -6.12 11.06
C GLU A 135 -8.34 -5.61 10.53
N ASP A 136 -8.66 -5.88 9.26
CA ASP A 136 -9.96 -5.66 8.63
C ASP A 136 -10.66 -6.96 8.20
N GLY A 137 -11.57 -7.44 9.06
CA GLY A 137 -12.50 -8.51 8.74
C GLY A 137 -13.74 -8.03 7.96
N PRO A 138 -14.48 -8.93 7.27
CA PRO A 138 -15.68 -8.59 6.48
C PRO A 138 -16.77 -7.87 7.29
N LEU A 139 -16.78 -8.08 8.61
CA LEU A 139 -17.76 -7.54 9.55
C LEU A 139 -17.57 -6.03 9.84
N ARG A 140 -16.34 -5.50 9.67
CA ARG A 140 -16.09 -4.06 9.80
C ARG A 140 -16.73 -3.24 8.68
N ARG A 141 -17.02 -3.86 7.53
CA ARG A 141 -17.72 -3.21 6.41
C ARG A 141 -19.22 -3.04 6.65
N THR A 142 -19.81 -3.77 7.60
CA THR A 142 -21.26 -3.77 7.84
C THR A 142 -21.67 -3.23 9.21
N MET A 143 -20.74 -3.07 10.15
CA MET A 143 -21.05 -2.44 11.45
C MET A 143 -20.74 -0.95 11.43
N LYS A 144 -21.81 -0.15 11.49
CA LYS A 144 -21.79 1.29 11.69
C LYS A 144 -20.95 1.62 12.92
N LYS A 145 -19.82 2.30 12.70
CA LYS A 145 -18.81 2.75 13.66
C LYS A 145 -19.46 3.46 14.86
N THR A 146 -19.50 2.80 16.02
CA THR A 146 -19.40 3.45 17.32
C THR A 146 -17.95 3.39 17.76
N VAL A 147 -17.45 4.55 18.16
CA VAL A 147 -16.06 4.92 18.40
C VAL A 147 -15.50 4.14 19.60
N ASP A 148 -14.24 3.70 19.51
CA ASP A 148 -13.15 3.89 20.50
C ASP A 148 -11.93 3.08 20.04
N GLU A 149 -10.87 3.77 19.62
CA GLU A 149 -9.57 3.88 20.31
C GLU A 149 -8.56 2.79 19.89
N GLU A 150 -7.75 3.10 18.88
CA GLU A 150 -6.38 2.55 18.79
C GLU A 150 -5.41 3.70 18.49
N LYS A 151 -4.47 3.88 19.42
CA LYS A 151 -3.37 4.84 19.40
C LYS A 151 -2.27 4.40 18.44
N ALA A 152 -1.62 5.41 17.89
CA ALA A 152 -0.49 5.36 16.97
C ALA A 152 0.78 4.75 17.58
N ASP A 153 1.59 4.14 16.73
CA ASP A 153 3.06 4.16 16.80
C ASP A 153 3.58 4.40 15.37
N GLU A 154 3.49 5.65 14.91
CA GLU A 154 4.16 6.10 13.70
C GLU A 154 5.50 6.68 14.15
N ALA A 155 6.55 5.86 14.11
CA ALA A 155 7.90 6.29 14.43
C ALA A 155 8.31 7.42 13.48
N GLU A 156 8.53 8.62 14.03
CA GLU A 156 9.20 9.73 13.37
C GLU A 156 10.57 9.26 12.86
N SER A 157 10.66 8.92 11.57
CA SER A 157 11.95 8.68 10.95
C SER A 157 12.59 10.04 10.61
N PRO A 158 13.83 10.31 11.07
CA PRO A 158 14.51 11.59 10.84
C PRO A 158 14.75 11.89 9.35
N ALA A 159 14.73 10.86 8.50
CA ALA A 159 14.81 10.99 7.06
C ALA A 159 13.53 11.56 6.43
N LEU A 160 12.36 11.30 7.03
CA LEU A 160 11.10 11.86 6.54
C LEU A 160 10.92 13.33 6.94
N SER A 161 11.38 13.72 8.13
CA SER A 161 11.33 15.12 8.56
C SER A 161 12.22 16.03 7.71
N GLU A 162 13.43 15.59 7.34
CA GLU A 162 14.31 16.33 6.42
C GLU A 162 13.67 16.49 5.03
N ARG A 163 13.02 15.44 4.52
CA ARG A 163 12.30 15.50 3.24
C ARG A 163 11.11 16.47 3.28
N ILE A 164 10.37 16.48 4.39
CA ILE A 164 9.25 17.41 4.59
C ILE A 164 9.79 18.85 4.61
N ALA A 165 10.86 19.13 5.35
CA ALA A 165 11.47 20.47 5.40
C ALA A 165 11.98 20.96 4.04
N ASN A 166 12.54 20.06 3.22
CA ASN A 166 12.97 20.39 1.87
C ASN A 166 11.78 20.71 0.95
N VAL A 167 10.68 19.97 1.07
CA VAL A 167 9.44 20.22 0.31
C VAL A 167 8.79 21.54 0.75
N GLU A 168 8.76 21.83 2.05
CA GLU A 168 8.26 23.08 2.61
C GLU A 168 9.02 24.29 2.06
N THR A 169 10.35 24.22 2.09
CA THR A 169 11.23 25.29 1.62
C THR A 169 11.08 25.51 0.12
N HIS A 170 10.94 24.44 -0.66
CA HIS A 170 10.87 24.52 -2.12
C HIS A 170 9.53 25.04 -2.62
N LEU A 171 8.44 24.71 -1.93
CA LEU A 171 7.09 25.13 -2.29
C LEU A 171 6.61 26.37 -1.52
N ALA A 172 7.45 26.92 -0.63
CA ALA A 172 7.12 28.02 0.28
C ALA A 172 5.82 27.77 1.08
N VAL A 173 5.61 26.53 1.52
CA VAL A 173 4.46 26.09 2.33
C VAL A 173 4.97 25.46 3.61
N HIS A 174 4.20 25.54 4.71
CA HIS A 174 4.56 24.89 5.97
C HIS A 174 3.66 23.66 6.18
N TYR A 175 4.27 22.49 6.34
CA TYR A 175 3.61 21.26 6.74
C TYR A 175 3.24 21.37 8.22
N VAL A 176 1.96 21.22 8.51
CA VAL A 176 1.46 21.14 9.87
C VAL A 176 1.01 19.70 10.08
N PRO A 177 1.71 18.89 10.90
CA PRO A 177 1.25 17.54 11.20
C PRO A 177 -0.10 17.65 11.89
N SER A 178 -1.16 17.22 11.21
CA SER A 178 -2.50 17.24 11.76
C SER A 178 -2.90 15.85 12.26
N PRO A 179 -2.88 15.64 13.57
CA PRO A 179 -4.08 15.14 14.22
C PRO A 179 -4.68 16.23 15.13
N PRO A 180 -6.00 16.23 15.28
CA PRO A 180 -6.47 15.26 16.25
C PRO A 180 -7.49 14.26 15.70
N ALA A 181 -7.25 13.03 16.14
CA ALA A 181 -8.28 12.07 16.45
C ALA A 181 -9.33 12.72 17.37
N SER A 182 -10.61 12.53 17.02
CA SER A 182 -11.82 13.08 17.65
C SER A 182 -12.19 14.54 17.31
N LEU A 183 -13.47 14.71 16.97
CA LEU A 183 -14.15 15.99 16.71
C LEU A 183 -13.88 17.08 17.77
N PRO A 184 -13.91 16.82 19.10
CA PRO A 184 -13.71 17.87 20.11
C PRO A 184 -12.35 18.56 20.01
N ALA A 185 -11.28 17.81 19.72
CA ALA A 185 -9.95 18.39 19.62
C ALA A 185 -9.79 19.22 18.33
N ARG A 186 -10.53 18.92 17.25
CA ARG A 186 -10.59 19.78 16.06
C ARG A 186 -11.31 21.10 16.36
N ILE A 187 -12.40 21.05 17.11
CA ILE A 187 -13.12 22.25 17.57
C ILE A 187 -12.17 23.10 18.43
N GLN A 188 -11.50 22.48 19.41
CA GLN A 188 -10.56 23.18 20.28
C GLN A 188 -9.41 23.85 19.51
N PHE A 189 -8.86 23.19 18.48
CA PHE A 189 -7.82 23.77 17.64
C PHE A 189 -8.33 24.99 16.84
N LEU A 190 -9.53 24.89 16.25
CA LEU A 190 -10.15 26.00 15.55
C LEU A 190 -10.45 27.17 16.50
N GLU A 191 -10.95 26.90 17.70
CA GLU A 191 -11.18 27.92 18.73
C GLU A 191 -9.88 28.64 19.10
N GLN A 192 -8.80 27.90 19.36
CA GLN A 192 -7.51 28.49 19.68
C GLN A 192 -6.97 29.36 18.55
N HIS A 193 -7.17 28.94 17.31
CA HIS A 193 -6.74 29.70 16.14
C HIS A 193 -7.58 30.97 15.94
N ILE A 194 -8.91 30.88 16.11
CA ILE A 194 -9.81 32.03 16.07
C ILE A 194 -9.45 33.05 17.15
N ILE A 195 -9.22 32.60 18.40
CA ILE A 195 -8.80 33.46 19.52
C ILE A 195 -7.46 34.16 19.20
N ARG A 196 -6.51 33.44 18.61
CA ARG A 196 -5.22 34.01 18.21
C ARG A 196 -5.41 35.12 17.17
N LEU A 197 -6.24 34.90 16.15
CA LEU A 197 -6.54 35.89 15.13
C LEU A 197 -7.25 37.13 15.70
N GLU A 198 -8.18 36.95 16.65
CA GLU A 198 -8.82 38.08 17.36
C GLU A 198 -7.82 38.89 18.19
N LYS A 199 -6.81 38.24 18.76
CA LYS A 199 -5.79 38.88 19.60
C LYS A 199 -4.72 39.60 18.77
N GLU A 200 -4.23 38.96 17.72
CA GLU A 200 -3.11 39.45 16.90
C GLU A 200 -3.56 40.42 15.82
N TYR A 201 -4.78 40.24 15.28
CA TYR A 201 -5.33 41.10 14.23
C TYR A 201 -6.77 41.56 14.55
N PRO A 202 -6.98 42.36 15.61
CA PRO A 202 -8.33 42.77 16.03
C PRO A 202 -9.18 43.47 14.93
N PRO A 203 -8.64 44.41 14.13
CA PRO A 203 -9.43 45.10 13.11
C PRO A 203 -9.89 44.18 11.97
N TRP A 204 -9.04 43.23 11.57
CA TRP A 204 -9.34 42.25 10.54
C TRP A 204 -10.38 41.24 11.04
N ALA A 205 -10.20 40.74 12.28
CA ALA A 205 -11.15 39.82 12.90
C ALA A 205 -12.55 40.44 13.07
N ALA A 206 -12.64 41.71 13.49
CA ALA A 206 -13.93 42.42 13.60
C ALA A 206 -14.67 42.57 12.25
N LEU A 207 -13.92 42.66 11.14
CA LEU A 207 -14.50 42.76 9.80
C LEU A 207 -14.95 41.39 9.26
N HIS A 208 -14.22 40.32 9.56
CA HIS A 208 -14.42 39.01 8.93
C HIS A 208 -15.17 38.01 9.81
N PHE A 209 -15.21 38.18 11.13
CA PHE A 209 -15.96 37.31 12.04
C PHE A 209 -17.34 37.86 12.37
N ASN A 210 -18.29 36.95 12.55
CA ASN A 210 -19.63 37.25 13.03
C ASN A 210 -19.61 37.37 14.56
N GLN A 211 -19.07 38.48 15.06
CA GLN A 211 -19.02 38.75 16.49
C GLN A 211 -20.42 39.11 17.02
N PRO A 212 -20.87 38.49 18.13
CA PRO A 212 -22.12 38.89 18.76
C PRO A 212 -22.03 40.36 19.15
N ARG A 213 -23.03 41.16 18.71
CA ARG A 213 -23.12 42.62 18.88
C ARG A 213 -22.34 43.50 17.89
N ARG A 214 -21.84 42.97 16.76
CA ARG A 214 -21.27 43.79 15.66
C ARG A 214 -22.18 44.96 15.23
N ASN A 215 -23.50 44.78 15.35
CA ASN A 215 -24.50 45.77 14.97
C ASN A 215 -24.96 46.65 16.15
N ALA A 216 -24.51 46.38 17.38
CA ALA A 216 -24.93 47.15 18.55
C ALA A 216 -24.26 48.52 18.62
N SER A 217 -23.14 48.72 17.92
CA SER A 217 -22.49 50.03 17.80
C SER A 217 -23.24 51.02 16.90
N LEU A 218 -24.20 50.55 16.09
CA LEU A 218 -25.05 51.43 15.26
C LEU A 218 -26.29 51.95 16.00
N TYR A 219 -26.49 51.56 17.27
CA TYR A 219 -27.57 52.09 18.12
C TYR A 219 -27.06 52.95 19.29
N PHE A 220 -25.77 53.27 19.35
CA PHE A 220 -25.17 54.18 20.36
C PHE A 220 -24.48 55.39 19.73
N SER A 221 -24.98 55.86 18.59
CA SER A 221 -24.68 57.20 18.07
C SER A 221 -25.98 57.99 17.95
N GLY A 222 -26.55 58.34 19.10
CA GLY A 222 -27.69 59.23 19.21
C GLY A 222 -27.85 59.73 20.64
N LEU A 223 -27.67 61.04 20.82
CA LEU A 223 -27.82 61.86 22.05
C LEU A 223 -26.66 61.74 23.07
N VAL A 224 -26.02 62.81 23.57
CA VAL A 224 -26.41 64.22 23.74
C VAL A 224 -25.20 65.15 23.58
N VAL A 225 -25.50 66.32 23.01
CA VAL A 225 -24.70 67.55 22.96
C VAL A 225 -24.81 68.27 24.31
N LEU A 226 -23.66 68.72 24.84
CA LEU A 226 -23.44 69.53 26.05
C LEU A 226 -23.70 68.84 27.41
#